data_AF-A0A9N8HDX1-F1
#
_entry.id   AF-A0A9N8HDX1-F1
#
_cell.length_a   1.000
_cell.length_b   1.000
_cell.length_c   1.000
_cell.angle_alpha   90.00
_cell.angle_beta   90.00
_cell.angle_gamma   90.00
#
_symmetry.space_group_name_H-M   'P 1'
#
loop_
_entity.id
_entity.type
_entity.pdbx_description
1 polymer ?
#
loop_
_entity_poly.entity_id
_entity_poly.type
_entity_poly.pdbx_seq_one_letter_code
_entity_poly.pdbx_strand_id
1 'polypeptide(L)'
;MSDEEEHYEGEEEEEEAPPEEEEVVEEEEEVVEEVEHVEEEEAVEEVVEVEAEPEAPAEEVVEEPEPEPEPVAEDKFVVGSEGNTEEEKRVEYQAALTQVLLLELQSPDDPTVELAARKLDNFFETPEHAAHTDCFCALGGHGLLLMLLQKWKDSASIQELLFSCLAHLCQWARSNDVNVLSTILIMRGMDLIADSMARFPESSKLYVDCLVTITCLCRKEDLERHTTTKKSITGAVPLVCTAVKIFPENREVLFNGCKALKTFCEMKLNEIKDMKGQAISVVGASLQNFPDDVEINKIAFSFLRKLGSMCGYESEEEEEEEEEVKEKKAAKSKRKSVKGKKKAKKVESESEEEESSEEEEEEEEEEEEEEEEEEEVVEEVVKPEPPKVRPVLSPKAPSVKKKWGSQWKPSPH
;
A
#
# COMPACT_ATOMS: atom_id res chain seq x y z
N MET A 1 48.67 -40.66 48.35
CA MET A 1 47.59 -40.39 49.31
C MET A 1 46.46 -39.82 48.50
N SER A 2 45.35 -40.59 48.45
CA SER A 2 43.98 -40.24 48.00
C SER A 2 43.88 -39.69 46.56
N ASP A 3 43.52 -40.47 45.53
CA ASP A 3 42.29 -41.28 45.31
C ASP A 3 41.00 -40.49 45.60
N GLU A 4 40.25 -40.19 44.54
CA GLU A 4 38.78 -40.00 44.46
C GLU A 4 38.49 -39.71 42.97
N GLU A 5 38.31 -40.76 42.15
CA GLU A 5 37.06 -41.49 41.86
C GLU A 5 36.04 -40.69 41.02
N GLU A 6 35.82 -41.27 39.84
CA GLU A 6 34.90 -40.90 38.78
C GLU A 6 33.45 -41.06 39.24
N HIS A 7 32.56 -40.15 38.82
CA HIS A 7 31.19 -40.55 38.54
C HIS A 7 30.72 -39.95 37.22
N TYR A 8 30.63 -40.87 36.26
CA TYR A 8 30.02 -40.76 34.95
C TYR A 8 28.56 -41.19 35.12
N GLU A 9 27.60 -40.29 34.95
CA GLU A 9 26.20 -40.66 34.73
C GLU A 9 25.95 -40.48 33.23
N GLY A 10 25.78 -41.61 32.55
CA GLY A 10 25.36 -41.64 31.15
C GLY A 10 23.88 -41.30 31.07
N GLU A 11 23.56 -40.27 30.30
CA GLU A 11 22.21 -40.07 29.79
C GLU A 11 22.06 -40.97 28.56
N GLU A 12 21.20 -41.99 28.70
CA GLU A 12 20.81 -42.90 27.64
C GLU A 12 20.03 -42.13 26.56
N GLU A 13 20.52 -42.22 25.33
CA GLU A 13 19.78 -41.85 24.12
C GLU A 13 18.54 -42.75 23.99
N GLU A 14 17.35 -42.20 24.21
CA GLU A 14 16.12 -42.78 23.66
C GLU A 14 16.05 -42.41 22.16
N GLU A 15 16.52 -43.32 21.31
CA GLU A 15 16.15 -43.38 19.90
C GLU A 15 14.63 -43.59 19.79
N GLU A 16 13.86 -42.51 19.65
CA GLU A 16 12.49 -42.61 19.13
C GLU A 16 12.56 -42.98 17.64
N ALA A 17 12.13 -44.20 17.34
CA ALA A 17 11.95 -44.70 15.98
C ALA A 17 10.96 -43.81 15.19
N PRO A 18 11.22 -43.50 13.92
CA PRO A 18 10.23 -42.84 13.07
C PRO A 18 9.04 -43.77 12.85
N PRO A 19 7.79 -43.26 12.87
CA PRO A 19 6.64 -44.07 12.51
C PRO A 19 6.75 -44.49 11.03
N GLU A 20 6.59 -45.79 10.79
CA GLU A 20 6.51 -46.39 9.47
C GLU A 20 5.41 -45.69 8.65
N GLU A 21 5.80 -45.23 7.47
CA GLU A 21 4.93 -44.72 6.43
C GLU A 21 4.01 -45.86 5.96
N GLU A 22 2.73 -45.81 6.31
CA GLU A 22 1.72 -46.59 5.60
C GLU A 22 1.56 -45.97 4.21
N GLU A 23 2.22 -46.58 3.22
CA GLU A 23 1.90 -46.43 1.79
C GLU A 23 0.44 -46.83 1.57
N VAL A 24 -0.46 -45.85 1.58
CA VAL A 24 -1.77 -45.99 0.95
C VAL A 24 -1.56 -45.91 -0.55
N VAL A 25 -1.55 -47.08 -1.19
CA VAL A 25 -1.68 -47.23 -2.63
C VAL A 25 -3.07 -46.71 -3.01
N GLU A 26 -3.15 -45.46 -3.44
CA GLU A 26 -4.35 -44.96 -4.15
C GLU A 26 -4.37 -45.61 -5.53
N GLU A 27 -5.32 -46.53 -5.73
CA GLU A 27 -5.67 -47.08 -7.03
C GLU A 27 -6.10 -45.91 -7.94
N GLU A 28 -5.35 -45.71 -9.03
CA GLU A 28 -5.77 -44.87 -10.16
C GLU A 28 -7.04 -45.49 -10.77
N GLU A 29 -8.22 -44.98 -10.40
CA GLU A 29 -9.44 -45.15 -11.19
C GLU A 29 -9.28 -44.34 -12.48
N GLU A 30 -8.89 -45.04 -13.54
CA GLU A 30 -8.92 -44.60 -14.93
C GLU A 30 -10.39 -44.34 -15.34
N VAL A 31 -10.90 -43.14 -15.06
CA VAL A 31 -12.19 -42.69 -15.61
C VAL A 31 -11.98 -42.36 -17.08
N VAL A 32 -12.39 -43.30 -17.92
CA VAL A 32 -12.57 -43.13 -19.36
C VAL A 32 -13.66 -42.08 -19.57
N GLU A 33 -13.29 -40.82 -19.78
CA GLU A 33 -14.21 -39.80 -20.29
C GLU A 33 -14.49 -40.09 -21.77
N GLU A 34 -15.72 -40.53 -22.05
CA GLU A 34 -16.29 -40.59 -23.39
C GLU A 34 -16.18 -39.21 -24.05
N VAL A 35 -15.34 -39.14 -25.09
CA VAL A 35 -15.30 -38.01 -26.01
C VAL A 35 -16.60 -38.03 -26.82
N GLU A 36 -17.60 -37.26 -26.38
CA GLU A 36 -18.77 -36.97 -27.20
C GLU A 36 -18.32 -36.15 -28.43
N HIS A 37 -18.47 -36.79 -29.58
CA HIS A 37 -18.32 -36.23 -30.91
C HIS A 37 -19.41 -35.16 -31.09
N VAL A 38 -19.05 -33.87 -30.98
CA VAL A 38 -19.92 -32.77 -31.40
C VAL A 38 -19.79 -32.64 -32.91
N GLU A 39 -20.86 -33.01 -33.61
CA GLU A 39 -21.02 -32.84 -35.05
C GLU A 39 -20.97 -31.34 -35.41
N GLU A 40 -20.05 -30.96 -36.30
CA GLU A 40 -20.06 -29.67 -36.98
C GLU A 40 -21.27 -29.61 -37.92
N GLU A 41 -22.31 -28.87 -37.55
CA GLU A 41 -23.34 -28.44 -38.50
C GLU A 41 -22.81 -27.24 -39.31
N GLU A 42 -22.46 -27.51 -40.58
CA GLU A 42 -22.26 -26.50 -41.61
C GLU A 42 -23.55 -25.68 -41.82
N ALA A 43 -23.57 -24.45 -41.31
CA ALA A 43 -24.59 -23.46 -41.67
C ALA A 43 -24.25 -22.87 -43.05
N VAL A 44 -25.02 -23.28 -44.05
CA VAL A 44 -25.01 -22.75 -45.42
C VAL A 44 -25.63 -21.35 -45.40
N GLU A 45 -24.82 -20.30 -45.60
CA GLU A 45 -25.31 -18.94 -45.84
C GLU A 45 -26.03 -18.86 -47.21
N GLU A 46 -27.35 -18.75 -47.16
CA GLU A 46 -28.20 -18.43 -48.32
C GLU A 46 -28.12 -16.91 -48.59
N VAL A 47 -27.43 -16.56 -49.67
CA VAL A 47 -27.37 -15.19 -50.21
C VAL A 47 -28.71 -14.88 -50.90
N VAL A 48 -29.60 -14.19 -50.19
CA VAL A 48 -30.83 -13.63 -50.77
C VAL A 48 -30.52 -12.26 -51.37
N GLU A 49 -30.46 -12.19 -52.71
CA GLU A 49 -30.48 -10.92 -53.45
C GLU A 49 -31.86 -10.27 -53.28
N VAL A 50 -31.93 -9.22 -52.45
CA VAL A 50 -33.12 -8.36 -52.34
C VAL A 50 -33.02 -7.27 -53.40
N GLU A 51 -33.93 -7.33 -54.39
CA GLU A 51 -34.14 -6.29 -55.40
C GLU A 51 -34.52 -4.96 -54.73
N ALA A 52 -33.76 -3.91 -55.05
CA ALA A 52 -34.00 -2.56 -54.58
C ALA A 52 -35.20 -1.93 -55.32
N GLU A 53 -36.28 -1.66 -54.60
CA GLU A 53 -37.36 -0.78 -55.05
C GLU A 53 -36.94 0.72 -54.96
N PRO A 54 -37.41 1.57 -55.89
CA PRO A 54 -37.03 2.98 -55.94
C PRO A 54 -37.68 3.81 -54.82
N GLU A 55 -36.84 4.53 -54.07
CA GLU A 55 -37.19 5.49 -53.03
C GLU A 55 -38.23 6.54 -53.49
N ALA A 56 -39.28 6.70 -52.69
CA ALA A 56 -40.14 7.87 -52.71
C ALA A 56 -39.45 9.06 -52.03
N PRO A 57 -39.68 10.31 -52.46
CA PRO A 57 -39.07 11.48 -51.85
C PRO A 57 -39.57 11.65 -50.41
N ALA A 58 -38.62 11.57 -49.46
CA ALA A 58 -38.87 11.79 -48.05
C ALA A 58 -39.52 13.15 -47.79
N GLU A 59 -40.68 13.14 -47.15
CA GLU A 59 -41.24 14.32 -46.51
C GLU A 59 -40.31 14.73 -45.36
N GLU A 60 -39.97 16.01 -45.33
CA GLU A 60 -39.15 16.66 -44.32
C GLU A 60 -39.92 16.65 -42.99
N VAL A 61 -39.79 15.54 -42.24
CA VAL A 61 -40.22 15.47 -40.85
C VAL A 61 -39.25 16.33 -40.06
N VAL A 62 -39.71 17.50 -39.66
CA VAL A 62 -39.05 18.32 -38.64
C VAL A 62 -39.09 17.51 -37.35
N GLU A 63 -38.05 16.70 -37.11
CA GLU A 63 -37.82 16.06 -35.82
C GLU A 63 -37.71 17.18 -34.78
N GLU A 64 -38.66 17.22 -33.86
CA GLU A 64 -38.51 18.01 -32.64
C GLU A 64 -37.20 17.57 -31.98
N PRO A 65 -36.30 18.49 -31.60
CA PRO A 65 -35.05 18.14 -30.97
C PRO A 65 -35.37 17.31 -29.73
N GLU A 66 -34.87 16.06 -29.70
CA GLU A 66 -34.96 15.22 -28.52
C GLU A 66 -34.46 16.03 -27.32
N PRO A 67 -35.18 16.02 -26.19
CA PRO A 67 -34.74 16.73 -25.00
C PRO A 67 -33.34 16.23 -24.65
N GLU A 68 -32.36 17.14 -24.63
CA GLU A 68 -31.01 16.82 -24.21
C GLU A 68 -31.10 16.07 -22.87
N PRO A 69 -30.49 14.87 -22.75
CA PRO A 69 -30.56 14.11 -21.52
C PRO A 69 -30.07 15.00 -20.38
N GLU A 70 -30.92 15.21 -19.38
CA GLU A 70 -30.53 15.95 -18.18
C GLU A 70 -29.20 15.38 -17.66
N PRO A 71 -28.22 16.23 -17.31
CA PRO A 71 -26.94 15.75 -16.84
C PRO A 71 -27.18 14.82 -15.66
N VAL A 72 -26.84 13.55 -15.84
CA VAL A 72 -26.93 12.52 -14.79
C VAL A 72 -26.28 13.12 -13.55
N ALA A 73 -27.08 13.27 -12.47
CA ALA A 73 -26.67 13.94 -11.25
C ALA A 73 -25.28 13.47 -10.85
N GLU A 74 -24.35 14.42 -10.70
CA GLU A 74 -22.93 14.13 -10.53
C GLU A 74 -22.72 13.11 -9.40
N ASP A 75 -21.96 12.07 -9.71
CA ASP A 75 -21.70 10.86 -8.91
C ASP A 75 -20.75 11.16 -7.72
N LYS A 76 -20.98 12.29 -7.04
CA LYS A 76 -20.12 12.84 -6.00
C LYS A 76 -20.69 12.52 -4.62
N PHE A 77 -19.80 12.33 -3.66
CA PHE A 77 -20.15 12.18 -2.26
C PHE A 77 -20.57 13.55 -1.69
N VAL A 78 -21.86 13.87 -1.69
CA VAL A 78 -22.34 15.20 -1.26
C VAL A 78 -22.67 15.20 0.23
N VAL A 79 -21.85 15.89 1.03
CA VAL A 79 -22.07 16.12 2.47
C VAL A 79 -21.68 17.55 2.84
N GLY A 80 -22.47 18.21 3.69
CA GLY A 80 -22.21 19.54 4.22
C GLY A 80 -22.76 20.68 3.36
N SER A 81 -23.71 21.44 3.90
CA SER A 81 -23.97 22.80 3.42
C SER A 81 -22.96 23.79 4.01
N GLU A 82 -22.60 24.82 3.24
CA GLU A 82 -21.82 25.95 3.77
C GLU A 82 -22.52 26.54 5.01
N GLY A 83 -21.85 26.47 6.17
CA GLY A 83 -22.36 27.01 7.44
C GLY A 83 -22.63 25.99 8.55
N ASN A 84 -22.56 24.68 8.27
CA ASN A 84 -22.73 23.65 9.29
C ASN A 84 -21.54 23.63 10.28
N THR A 85 -21.81 23.36 11.56
CA THR A 85 -20.75 23.11 12.55
C THR A 85 -20.03 21.79 12.25
N GLU A 86 -18.86 21.58 12.86
CA GLU A 86 -18.08 20.35 12.68
C GLU A 86 -18.85 19.11 13.18
N GLU A 87 -19.59 19.23 14.27
CA GLU A 87 -20.45 18.16 14.78
C GLU A 87 -21.61 17.85 13.85
N GLU A 88 -22.25 18.87 13.27
CA GLU A 88 -23.33 18.71 12.30
C GLU A 88 -22.82 17.99 11.04
N LYS A 89 -21.65 18.40 10.53
CA LYS A 89 -20.98 17.71 9.41
C LYS A 89 -20.71 16.26 9.73
N ARG A 90 -20.15 15.95 10.91
CA ARG A 90 -19.90 14.56 11.34
C ARG A 90 -21.16 13.70 11.34
N VAL A 91 -22.28 14.23 11.79
CA VAL A 91 -23.58 13.52 11.74
C VAL A 91 -24.02 13.27 10.30
N GLU A 92 -23.88 14.26 9.41
CA GLU A 92 -24.21 14.08 7.99
C GLU A 92 -23.28 13.06 7.31
N TYR A 93 -21.98 13.07 7.59
CA TYR A 93 -21.04 12.06 7.10
C TYR A 93 -21.41 10.67 7.59
N GLN A 94 -21.72 10.50 8.87
CA GLN A 94 -22.16 9.21 9.40
C GLN A 94 -23.42 8.70 8.69
N ALA A 95 -24.40 9.58 8.45
CA ALA A 95 -25.63 9.22 7.74
C ALA A 95 -25.34 8.81 6.29
N ALA A 96 -24.55 9.60 5.55
CA ALA A 96 -24.16 9.32 4.17
C ALA A 96 -23.34 8.02 4.05
N LEU A 97 -22.36 7.82 4.92
CA LEU A 97 -21.55 6.59 4.97
C LEU A 97 -22.41 5.38 5.33
N THR A 98 -23.36 5.51 6.25
CA THR A 98 -24.30 4.43 6.58
C THR A 98 -25.13 4.02 5.37
N GLN A 99 -25.64 5.00 4.61
CA GLN A 99 -26.38 4.75 3.37
C GLN A 99 -25.53 3.98 2.36
N VAL A 100 -24.31 4.44 2.08
CA VAL A 100 -23.40 3.79 1.12
C VAL A 100 -23.00 2.37 1.59
N LEU A 101 -22.57 2.23 2.84
CA LEU A 101 -22.00 0.97 3.36
C LEU A 101 -23.04 -0.11 3.62
N LEU A 102 -24.19 0.25 4.19
CA LEU A 102 -25.19 -0.72 4.65
C LEU A 102 -26.31 -0.97 3.64
N LEU A 103 -26.51 -0.05 2.69
CA LEU A 103 -27.59 -0.18 1.70
C LEU A 103 -27.04 -0.36 0.29
N GLU A 104 -26.25 0.59 -0.21
CA GLU A 104 -25.85 0.58 -1.62
C GLU A 104 -24.83 -0.53 -1.93
N LEU A 105 -23.74 -0.64 -1.15
CA LEU A 105 -22.71 -1.66 -1.34
C LEU A 105 -23.19 -3.09 -1.03
N GLN A 106 -24.31 -3.22 -0.30
CA GLN A 106 -24.93 -4.51 -0.01
C GLN A 106 -25.91 -4.98 -1.09
N SER A 107 -26.21 -4.14 -2.08
CA SER A 107 -27.06 -4.49 -3.22
C SER A 107 -26.60 -5.80 -3.88
N PRO A 108 -27.51 -6.62 -4.42
CA PRO A 108 -27.14 -7.74 -5.28
C PRO A 108 -26.78 -7.30 -6.71
N ASP A 109 -27.06 -6.04 -7.07
CA ASP A 109 -26.88 -5.49 -8.41
C ASP A 109 -25.48 -4.86 -8.58
N ASP A 110 -24.69 -5.39 -9.50
CA ASP A 110 -23.29 -5.02 -9.75
C ASP A 110 -23.12 -3.53 -10.15
N PRO A 111 -23.92 -2.96 -11.08
CA PRO A 111 -23.87 -1.51 -11.38
C PRO A 111 -24.11 -0.61 -10.17
N THR A 112 -25.07 -0.97 -9.31
CA THR A 112 -25.36 -0.23 -8.09
C THR A 112 -24.18 -0.26 -7.13
N VAL A 113 -23.53 -1.42 -6.97
CA VAL A 113 -22.36 -1.55 -6.10
C VAL A 113 -21.15 -0.82 -6.67
N GLU A 114 -20.91 -0.90 -7.97
CA GLU A 114 -19.81 -0.15 -8.60
C GLU A 114 -19.97 1.36 -8.41
N LEU A 115 -21.19 1.87 -8.57
CA LEU A 115 -21.52 3.27 -8.30
C LEU A 115 -21.23 3.65 -6.85
N ALA A 116 -21.67 2.81 -5.90
CA ALA A 116 -21.44 3.04 -4.48
C ALA A 116 -19.96 2.96 -4.09
N ALA A 117 -19.21 2.04 -4.70
CA ALA A 117 -17.76 1.91 -4.50
C ALA A 117 -17.03 3.14 -5.03
N ARG A 118 -17.48 3.71 -6.17
CA ARG A 118 -16.93 4.96 -6.72
C ARG A 118 -17.21 6.17 -5.82
N LYS A 119 -18.42 6.28 -5.27
CA LYS A 119 -18.73 7.32 -4.26
C LYS A 119 -17.83 7.20 -3.03
N LEU A 120 -17.59 5.97 -2.58
CA LEU A 120 -16.71 5.72 -1.44
C LEU A 120 -15.24 6.04 -1.76
N ASP A 121 -14.78 5.71 -2.96
CA ASP A 121 -13.43 6.06 -3.41
C ASP A 121 -13.26 7.59 -3.46
N ASN A 122 -14.25 8.30 -4.02
CA ASN A 122 -14.28 9.76 -4.04
C ASN A 122 -14.27 10.41 -2.64
N PHE A 123 -14.92 9.77 -1.65
CA PHE A 123 -14.86 10.18 -0.25
C PHE A 123 -13.42 10.12 0.29
N PHE A 124 -12.62 9.12 -0.08
CA PHE A 124 -11.23 9.01 0.38
C PHE A 124 -10.26 9.91 -0.40
N GLU A 125 -10.50 10.13 -1.69
CA GLU A 125 -9.65 10.99 -2.53
C GLU A 125 -9.78 12.48 -2.17
N THR A 126 -10.96 12.91 -1.73
CA THR A 126 -11.24 14.33 -1.45
C THR A 126 -10.72 14.69 -0.05
N PRO A 127 -9.75 15.61 0.10
CA PRO A 127 -9.13 15.90 1.41
C PRO A 127 -10.13 16.34 2.49
N GLU A 128 -11.16 17.09 2.10
CA GLU A 128 -12.23 17.55 2.99
C GLU A 128 -13.05 16.39 3.56
N HIS A 129 -13.38 15.40 2.73
CA HIS A 129 -14.11 14.20 3.13
C HIS A 129 -13.21 13.24 3.92
N ALA A 130 -11.96 13.05 3.47
CA ALA A 130 -10.98 12.17 4.10
C ALA A 130 -10.64 12.58 5.55
N ALA A 131 -10.80 13.86 5.90
CA ALA A 131 -10.68 14.34 7.28
C ALA A 131 -11.66 13.64 8.25
N HIS A 132 -12.78 13.12 7.74
CA HIS A 132 -13.82 12.42 8.49
C HIS A 132 -13.74 10.89 8.35
N THR A 133 -12.57 10.34 7.99
CA THR A 133 -12.34 8.88 7.94
C THR A 133 -12.57 8.20 9.30
N ASP A 134 -12.47 8.94 10.41
CA ASP A 134 -12.83 8.45 11.74
C ASP A 134 -14.31 8.05 11.83
N CYS A 135 -15.21 8.77 11.15
CA CYS A 135 -16.63 8.42 11.06
C CYS A 135 -16.84 7.10 10.32
N PHE A 136 -16.09 6.87 9.24
CA PHE A 136 -16.08 5.58 8.53
C PHE A 136 -15.60 4.44 9.44
N CYS A 137 -14.54 4.67 10.22
CA CYS A 137 -14.01 3.67 11.15
C CYS A 137 -14.97 3.37 12.31
N ALA A 138 -15.63 4.40 12.86
CA ALA A 138 -16.62 4.26 13.94
C ALA A 138 -17.82 3.39 13.55
N LEU A 139 -18.18 3.37 12.26
CA LEU A 139 -19.23 2.49 11.71
C LEU A 139 -18.74 1.06 11.43
N GLY A 140 -17.50 0.72 11.78
CA GLY A 140 -16.90 -0.57 11.43
C GLY A 140 -16.60 -0.70 9.93
N GLY A 141 -16.45 0.41 9.21
CA GLY A 141 -16.28 0.46 7.77
C GLY A 141 -15.11 -0.39 7.26
N HIS A 142 -14.02 -0.50 8.03
CA HIS A 142 -12.88 -1.35 7.68
C HIS A 142 -13.25 -2.84 7.58
N GLY A 143 -14.06 -3.36 8.51
CA GLY A 143 -14.53 -4.75 8.48
C GLY A 143 -15.52 -4.99 7.35
N LEU A 144 -16.43 -4.03 7.11
CA LEU A 144 -17.37 -4.06 5.99
C LEU A 144 -16.63 -4.08 4.64
N LEU A 145 -15.59 -3.25 4.50
CA LEU A 145 -14.77 -3.17 3.28
C LEU A 145 -14.12 -4.52 2.95
N LEU A 146 -13.56 -5.22 3.94
CA LEU A 146 -12.98 -6.56 3.74
C LEU A 146 -14.04 -7.60 3.35
N MET A 147 -15.24 -7.54 3.94
CA MET A 147 -16.34 -8.42 3.54
C MET A 147 -16.82 -8.13 2.10
N LEU A 148 -16.83 -6.86 1.68
CA LEU A 148 -17.19 -6.49 0.31
C LEU A 148 -16.15 -6.97 -0.70
N LEU A 149 -14.86 -6.87 -0.38
CA LEU A 149 -13.79 -7.45 -1.19
C LEU A 149 -13.98 -8.96 -1.39
N GLN A 150 -14.42 -9.68 -0.36
CA GLN A 150 -14.74 -11.11 -0.47
C GLN A 150 -16.00 -11.38 -1.30
N LYS A 151 -17.06 -10.58 -1.11
CA LYS A 151 -18.34 -10.73 -1.82
C LYS A 151 -18.19 -10.49 -3.31
N TRP A 152 -17.49 -9.42 -3.68
CA TRP A 152 -17.33 -8.95 -5.07
C TRP A 152 -16.01 -9.39 -5.69
N LYS A 153 -15.47 -10.51 -5.23
CA LYS A 153 -14.15 -11.03 -5.60
C LYS A 153 -13.98 -11.29 -7.10
N ASP A 154 -15.06 -11.42 -7.86
CA ASP A 154 -15.04 -11.76 -9.29
C ASP A 154 -15.21 -10.53 -10.21
N SER A 155 -15.49 -9.34 -9.65
CA SER A 155 -15.68 -8.09 -10.41
C SER A 155 -14.43 -7.21 -10.35
N ALA A 156 -13.69 -7.12 -11.45
CA ALA A 156 -12.43 -6.39 -11.51
C ALA A 156 -12.59 -4.88 -11.19
N SER A 157 -13.63 -4.25 -11.75
CA SER A 157 -13.90 -2.81 -11.56
C SER A 157 -14.20 -2.49 -10.09
N ILE A 158 -15.04 -3.31 -9.45
CA ILE A 158 -15.36 -3.15 -8.03
C ILE A 158 -14.12 -3.40 -7.17
N GLN A 159 -13.32 -4.45 -7.47
CA GLN A 159 -12.11 -4.74 -6.71
C GLN A 159 -11.10 -3.60 -6.76
N GLU A 160 -10.87 -2.99 -7.93
CA GLU A 160 -10.01 -1.82 -8.06
C GLU A 160 -10.48 -0.66 -7.16
N LEU A 161 -11.77 -0.32 -7.17
CA LEU A 161 -12.33 0.74 -6.34
C LEU A 161 -12.21 0.42 -4.85
N LEU A 162 -12.54 -0.81 -4.44
CA LEU A 162 -12.49 -1.21 -3.04
C LEU A 162 -11.05 -1.31 -2.51
N PHE A 163 -10.08 -1.75 -3.32
CA PHE A 163 -8.66 -1.71 -2.93
C PHE A 163 -8.11 -0.29 -2.86
N SER A 164 -8.56 0.62 -3.73
CA SER A 164 -8.19 2.03 -3.63
C SER A 164 -8.72 2.65 -2.32
N CYS A 165 -9.98 2.38 -1.96
CA CYS A 165 -10.53 2.71 -0.64
C CYS A 165 -9.68 2.12 0.51
N LEU A 166 -9.29 0.84 0.40
CA LEU A 166 -8.49 0.16 1.43
C LEU A 166 -7.09 0.76 1.57
N ALA A 167 -6.47 1.14 0.46
CA ALA A 167 -5.17 1.79 0.44
C ALA A 167 -5.21 3.15 1.14
N HIS A 168 -6.19 3.99 0.81
CA HIS A 168 -6.41 5.28 1.48
C HIS A 168 -6.69 5.12 2.98
N LEU A 169 -7.57 4.19 3.34
CA LEU A 169 -7.86 3.86 4.75
C LEU A 169 -6.58 3.44 5.50
N CYS A 170 -5.75 2.58 4.90
CA CYS A 170 -4.52 2.11 5.53
C CYS A 170 -3.48 3.22 5.67
N GLN A 171 -3.40 4.14 4.71
CA GLN A 171 -2.55 5.33 4.81
C GLN A 171 -3.02 6.25 5.95
N TRP A 172 -4.32 6.53 6.05
CA TRP A 172 -4.89 7.33 7.13
C TRP A 172 -4.67 6.66 8.50
N ALA A 173 -4.95 5.36 8.60
CA ALA A 173 -4.84 4.59 9.84
C ALA A 173 -3.40 4.54 10.37
N ARG A 174 -2.39 4.62 9.49
CA ARG A 174 -0.97 4.62 9.90
C ARG A 174 -0.61 5.77 10.85
N SER A 175 -1.26 6.92 10.70
CA SER A 175 -0.99 8.11 11.53
C SER A 175 -2.07 8.38 12.58
N ASN A 176 -3.29 7.89 12.37
CA ASN A 176 -4.45 8.27 13.19
C ASN A 176 -4.98 7.13 14.07
N ASP A 177 -5.07 5.90 13.56
CA ASP A 177 -5.57 4.75 14.32
C ASP A 177 -4.92 3.44 13.88
N VAL A 178 -3.85 3.09 14.59
CA VAL A 178 -3.08 1.86 14.35
C VAL A 178 -3.86 0.57 14.62
N ASN A 179 -4.97 0.64 15.37
CA ASN A 179 -5.79 -0.54 15.66
C ASN A 179 -6.54 -0.99 14.41
N VAL A 180 -6.91 -0.06 13.51
CA VAL A 180 -7.53 -0.40 12.22
C VAL A 180 -6.61 -1.31 11.39
N LEU A 181 -5.31 -1.00 11.33
CA LEU A 181 -4.33 -1.85 10.62
C LEU A 181 -4.20 -3.24 11.25
N SER A 182 -4.18 -3.29 12.58
CA SER A 182 -4.13 -4.56 13.33
C SER A 182 -5.37 -5.41 13.04
N THR A 183 -6.55 -4.81 13.04
CA THR A 183 -7.81 -5.48 12.73
C THR A 183 -7.83 -6.00 11.29
N ILE A 184 -7.36 -5.22 10.31
CA ILE A 184 -7.26 -5.65 8.92
C ILE A 184 -6.36 -6.89 8.78
N LEU A 185 -5.22 -6.90 9.48
CA LEU A 185 -4.32 -8.07 9.50
C LEU A 185 -4.99 -9.30 10.13
N ILE A 186 -5.67 -9.13 11.28
CA ILE A 186 -6.40 -10.21 11.97
C ILE A 186 -7.51 -10.78 11.09
N MET A 187 -8.20 -9.93 10.33
CA MET A 187 -9.25 -10.31 9.39
C MET A 187 -8.71 -10.86 8.05
N ARG A 188 -7.44 -11.28 8.01
CA ARG A 188 -6.80 -11.90 6.83
C ARG A 188 -6.74 -10.98 5.61
N GLY A 189 -6.61 -9.66 5.82
CA GLY A 189 -6.49 -8.68 4.73
C GLY A 189 -5.35 -8.99 3.74
N MET A 190 -4.24 -9.58 4.22
CA MET A 190 -3.12 -9.97 3.35
C MET A 190 -3.48 -11.11 2.38
N ASP A 191 -4.32 -12.05 2.81
CA ASP A 191 -4.77 -13.16 1.96
C ASP A 191 -5.69 -12.65 0.85
N LEU A 192 -6.52 -11.64 1.14
CA LEU A 192 -7.38 -10.99 0.16
C LEU A 192 -6.57 -10.24 -0.91
N ILE A 193 -5.50 -9.56 -0.49
CA ILE A 193 -4.56 -8.91 -1.42
C ILE A 193 -3.95 -9.97 -2.35
N ALA A 194 -3.47 -11.09 -1.79
CA ALA A 194 -2.86 -12.16 -2.57
C ALA A 194 -3.84 -12.77 -3.60
N ASP A 195 -5.07 -13.12 -3.17
CA ASP A 195 -6.12 -13.68 -4.05
C ASP A 195 -6.49 -12.70 -5.17
N SER A 196 -6.63 -11.42 -4.85
CA SER A 196 -7.05 -10.41 -5.82
C SER A 196 -5.98 -10.09 -6.85
N MET A 197 -4.71 -9.98 -6.43
CA MET A 197 -3.59 -9.84 -7.37
C MET A 197 -3.49 -11.05 -8.31
N ALA A 198 -3.63 -12.27 -7.77
CA ALA A 198 -3.60 -13.48 -8.58
C ALA A 198 -4.76 -13.55 -9.59
N ARG A 199 -5.94 -13.03 -9.22
CA ARG A 199 -7.14 -13.07 -10.04
C ARG A 199 -7.19 -11.99 -11.13
N PHE A 200 -6.62 -10.81 -10.86
CA PHE A 200 -6.62 -9.68 -11.79
C PHE A 200 -5.19 -9.28 -12.19
N PRO A 201 -4.42 -10.20 -12.82
CA PRO A 201 -3.00 -9.98 -13.11
C PRO A 201 -2.72 -8.86 -14.12
N GLU A 202 -3.75 -8.41 -14.84
CA GLU A 202 -3.65 -7.34 -15.84
C GLU A 202 -3.87 -5.94 -15.24
N SER A 203 -4.41 -5.84 -14.02
CA SER A 203 -4.72 -4.55 -13.39
C SER A 203 -3.52 -3.98 -12.66
N SER A 204 -2.76 -3.12 -13.35
CA SER A 204 -1.65 -2.41 -12.70
C SER A 204 -2.12 -1.46 -11.59
N LYS A 205 -3.33 -0.87 -11.71
CA LYS A 205 -3.92 -0.02 -10.67
C LYS A 205 -4.17 -0.81 -9.38
N LEU A 206 -4.83 -1.97 -9.48
CA LEU A 206 -5.06 -2.84 -8.32
C LEU A 206 -3.75 -3.22 -7.63
N TYR A 207 -2.71 -3.50 -8.41
CA TYR A 207 -1.39 -3.82 -7.87
C TYR A 207 -0.75 -2.65 -7.13
N VAL A 208 -0.89 -1.41 -7.63
CA VAL A 208 -0.43 -0.21 -6.91
C VAL A 208 -1.12 -0.09 -5.56
N ASP A 209 -2.45 -0.16 -5.53
CA ASP A 209 -3.24 -0.04 -4.30
C ASP A 209 -2.94 -1.17 -3.30
N CYS A 210 -2.77 -2.39 -3.80
CA CYS A 210 -2.33 -3.54 -3.00
C CYS A 210 -0.94 -3.32 -2.39
N LEU A 211 0.04 -2.81 -3.16
CA LEU A 211 1.40 -2.54 -2.66
C LEU A 211 1.42 -1.42 -1.62
N VAL A 212 0.61 -0.38 -1.81
CA VAL A 212 0.41 0.69 -0.82
C VAL A 212 -0.15 0.08 0.47
N THR A 213 -1.21 -0.73 0.35
CA THR A 213 -1.85 -1.41 1.47
C THR A 213 -0.85 -2.30 2.24
N ILE A 214 -0.09 -3.15 1.53
CA ILE A 214 0.97 -3.99 2.11
C ILE A 214 1.98 -3.14 2.88
N THR A 215 2.47 -2.05 2.29
CA THR A 215 3.44 -1.15 2.92
C THR A 215 2.90 -0.55 4.22
N CYS A 216 1.61 -0.24 4.26
CA CYS A 216 0.96 0.31 5.45
C CYS A 216 0.75 -0.74 6.53
N LEU A 217 0.31 -1.95 6.16
CA LEU A 217 0.08 -3.07 7.09
C LEU A 217 1.38 -3.63 7.68
N CYS A 218 2.49 -3.57 6.94
CA CYS A 218 3.77 -4.10 7.41
C CYS A 218 4.46 -3.13 8.38
N ARG A 219 4.21 -3.36 9.67
CA ARG A 219 4.76 -2.58 10.78
C ARG A 219 5.57 -3.45 11.72
N LYS A 220 6.65 -2.90 12.24
CA LYS A 220 7.55 -3.62 13.16
C LYS A 220 6.84 -4.03 14.44
N GLU A 221 5.96 -3.18 14.96
CA GLU A 221 5.23 -3.42 16.20
C GLU A 221 4.24 -4.60 16.09
N ASP A 222 3.73 -4.87 14.89
CA ASP A 222 2.73 -5.91 14.65
C ASP A 222 3.36 -7.29 14.36
N LEU A 223 4.67 -7.34 14.08
CA LEU A 223 5.41 -8.57 13.78
C LEU A 223 5.48 -9.52 14.99
N GLU A 224 5.51 -8.97 16.21
CA GLU A 224 5.70 -9.73 17.44
C GLU A 224 4.38 -10.04 18.16
N ARG A 225 3.27 -9.37 17.81
CA ARG A 225 2.00 -9.48 18.53
C ARG A 225 1.30 -10.83 18.33
N HIS A 226 1.21 -11.29 17.08
CA HIS A 226 0.45 -12.50 16.74
C HIS A 226 1.19 -13.36 15.70
N THR A 227 1.24 -14.68 15.93
CA THR A 227 1.89 -15.64 15.03
C THR A 227 1.24 -15.67 13.63
N THR A 228 -0.09 -15.54 13.56
CA THR A 228 -0.84 -15.45 12.30
C THR A 228 -0.49 -14.18 11.52
N THR A 229 -0.41 -13.04 12.22
CA THR A 229 0.00 -11.76 11.63
C THR A 229 1.43 -11.82 11.11
N LYS A 230 2.34 -12.43 11.88
CA LYS A 230 3.71 -12.66 11.43
C LYS A 230 3.77 -13.46 10.13
N LYS A 231 3.09 -14.61 10.04
CA LYS A 231 3.03 -15.42 8.81
C LYS A 231 2.46 -14.65 7.63
N SER A 232 1.45 -13.83 7.86
CA SER A 232 0.84 -13.00 6.81
C SER A 232 1.82 -11.95 6.29
N ILE A 233 2.50 -11.23 7.19
CA ILE A 233 3.51 -10.22 6.84
C ILE A 233 4.68 -10.87 6.09
N THR A 234 5.17 -12.02 6.53
CA THR A 234 6.29 -12.69 5.85
C THR A 234 5.89 -13.23 4.48
N GLY A 235 4.65 -13.68 4.31
CA GLY A 235 4.06 -14.05 3.02
C GLY A 235 3.91 -12.90 2.03
N ALA A 236 3.99 -11.63 2.47
CA ALA A 236 3.88 -10.47 1.59
C ALA A 236 5.15 -10.23 0.73
N VAL A 237 6.32 -10.70 1.17
CA VAL A 237 7.59 -10.53 0.43
C VAL A 237 7.52 -11.09 -0.99
N PRO A 238 7.14 -12.37 -1.22
CA PRO A 238 7.01 -12.90 -2.56
C PRO A 238 5.91 -12.23 -3.40
N LEU A 239 4.83 -11.75 -2.77
CA LEU A 239 3.78 -11.00 -3.48
C LEU A 239 4.34 -9.72 -4.09
N VAL A 240 5.10 -8.94 -3.30
CA VAL A 240 5.73 -7.70 -3.78
C VAL A 240 6.73 -7.99 -4.91
N CYS A 241 7.58 -9.01 -4.76
CA CYS A 241 8.52 -9.37 -5.82
C CYS A 241 7.81 -9.82 -7.11
N THR A 242 6.68 -10.52 -6.99
CA THR A 242 5.87 -10.96 -8.13
C THR A 242 5.20 -9.77 -8.81
N ALA A 243 4.63 -8.85 -8.03
CA ALA A 243 4.00 -7.62 -8.51
C ALA A 243 4.89 -6.81 -9.44
N VAL A 244 6.12 -6.57 -9.01
CA VAL A 244 7.05 -5.76 -9.77
C VAL A 244 7.57 -6.48 -11.03
N LYS A 245 7.63 -7.81 -11.00
CA LYS A 245 7.98 -8.61 -12.19
C LYS A 245 6.87 -8.61 -13.25
N ILE A 246 5.61 -8.56 -12.84
CA ILE A 246 4.46 -8.53 -13.75
C ILE A 246 4.41 -7.18 -14.48
N PHE A 247 4.66 -6.08 -13.78
CA PHE A 247 4.62 -4.73 -14.34
C PHE A 247 5.98 -4.01 -14.32
N PRO A 248 6.98 -4.48 -15.07
CA PRO A 248 8.32 -3.91 -15.04
C PRO A 248 8.38 -2.49 -15.63
N GLU A 249 7.40 -2.10 -16.46
CA GLU A 249 7.36 -0.79 -17.11
C GLU A 249 6.45 0.21 -16.38
N ASN A 250 5.70 -0.22 -15.35
CA ASN A 250 4.82 0.68 -14.62
C ASN A 250 5.59 1.36 -13.47
N ARG A 251 5.80 2.68 -13.61
CA ARG A 251 6.51 3.50 -12.63
C ARG A 251 5.97 3.35 -11.21
N GLU A 252 4.65 3.39 -11.05
CA GLU A 252 4.00 3.39 -9.74
C GLU A 252 4.10 2.03 -9.05
N VAL A 253 3.96 0.94 -9.80
CA VAL A 253 4.17 -0.42 -9.29
C VAL A 253 5.62 -0.60 -8.82
N LEU A 254 6.61 -0.16 -9.62
CA LEU A 254 8.02 -0.23 -9.24
C LEU A 254 8.32 0.62 -7.99
N PHE A 255 7.80 1.85 -7.95
CA PHE A 255 8.01 2.77 -6.82
C PHE A 255 7.44 2.20 -5.52
N ASN A 256 6.16 1.80 -5.53
CA ASN A 256 5.50 1.23 -4.35
C ASN A 256 6.07 -0.15 -3.98
N GLY A 257 6.48 -0.95 -4.97
CA GLY A 257 7.17 -2.21 -4.74
C GLY A 257 8.51 -2.03 -4.04
N CYS A 258 9.36 -1.10 -4.51
CA CYS A 258 10.60 -0.75 -3.83
C CYS A 258 10.36 -0.18 -2.43
N LYS A 259 9.28 0.59 -2.23
CA LYS A 259 8.87 1.10 -0.92
C LYS A 259 8.53 -0.03 0.06
N ALA A 260 7.72 -0.99 -0.38
CA ALA A 260 7.39 -2.17 0.41
C ALA A 260 8.64 -3.01 0.76
N LEU A 261 9.51 -3.28 -0.21
CA LEU A 261 10.77 -4.01 0.02
C LEU A 261 11.69 -3.29 1.02
N LYS A 262 11.80 -1.96 0.94
CA LYS A 262 12.53 -1.16 1.92
C LYS A 262 11.93 -1.31 3.32
N THR A 263 10.60 -1.28 3.44
CA THR A 263 9.90 -1.49 4.72
C THR A 263 10.19 -2.88 5.31
N PHE A 264 10.22 -3.93 4.48
CA PHE A 264 10.60 -5.27 4.94
C PHE A 264 12.03 -5.34 5.48
N CYS A 265 12.97 -4.63 4.84
CA CYS A 265 14.34 -4.51 5.35
C CYS A 265 14.39 -3.78 6.70
N GLU A 266 13.63 -2.70 6.86
CA GLU A 266 13.53 -1.96 8.14
C GLU A 266 12.98 -2.82 9.27
N MET A 267 12.07 -3.74 8.95
CA MET A 267 11.52 -4.72 9.86
C MET A 267 12.46 -5.90 10.13
N LYS A 268 13.59 -6.00 9.42
CA LYS A 268 14.56 -7.10 9.50
C LYS A 268 13.94 -8.48 9.26
N LEU A 269 13.01 -8.59 8.30
CA LEU A 269 12.41 -9.88 7.94
C LEU A 269 13.49 -10.83 7.38
N ASN A 270 13.54 -12.08 7.86
CA ASN A 270 14.53 -13.04 7.37
C ASN A 270 14.20 -13.50 5.95
N GLU A 271 12.92 -13.52 5.60
CA GLU A 271 12.40 -13.94 4.30
C GLU A 271 12.94 -13.05 3.17
N ILE A 272 13.21 -11.76 3.43
CA ILE A 272 13.85 -10.89 2.44
C ILE A 272 15.33 -11.26 2.21
N LYS A 273 16.00 -11.86 3.19
CA LYS A 273 17.36 -12.41 3.04
C LYS A 273 17.34 -13.68 2.20
N ASP A 274 16.35 -14.54 2.45
CA ASP A 274 16.17 -15.79 1.71
C ASP A 274 15.83 -15.49 0.23
N MET A 275 15.06 -14.42 0.00
CA MET A 275 14.68 -13.94 -1.32
C MET A 275 15.59 -12.86 -1.92
N LYS A 276 16.77 -12.60 -1.34
CA LYS A 276 17.62 -11.47 -1.72
C LYS A 276 17.92 -11.40 -3.22
N GLY A 277 18.15 -12.54 -3.87
CA GLY A 277 18.42 -12.58 -5.31
C GLY A 277 17.23 -12.07 -6.15
N GLN A 278 16.01 -12.43 -5.77
CA GLN A 278 14.81 -11.95 -6.44
C GLN A 278 14.55 -10.47 -6.13
N ALA A 279 14.70 -10.06 -4.87
CA ALA A 279 14.49 -8.68 -4.47
C ALA A 279 15.50 -7.72 -5.12
N ILE A 280 16.79 -8.11 -5.21
CA ILE A 280 17.82 -7.36 -5.94
C ILE A 280 17.50 -7.31 -7.42
N SER A 281 17.08 -8.42 -8.04
CA SER A 281 16.69 -8.45 -9.45
C SER A 281 15.55 -7.48 -9.75
N VAL A 282 14.55 -7.43 -8.86
CA VAL A 282 13.38 -6.54 -8.97
C VAL A 282 13.81 -5.08 -8.87
N VAL A 283 14.59 -4.73 -7.84
CA VAL A 283 15.08 -3.34 -7.67
C VAL A 283 16.02 -2.93 -8.80
N GLY A 284 16.83 -3.87 -9.30
CA GLY A 284 17.68 -3.67 -10.47
C GLY A 284 16.87 -3.35 -11.72
N ALA A 285 15.74 -4.03 -11.94
CA ALA A 285 14.82 -3.73 -13.05
C ALA A 285 14.23 -2.31 -12.91
N SER A 286 13.84 -1.88 -11.70
CA SER A 286 13.37 -0.52 -11.45
C SER A 286 14.41 0.54 -11.83
N LEU A 287 15.67 0.33 -11.44
CA LEU A 287 16.79 1.23 -11.77
C LEU A 287 17.11 1.25 -13.27
N GLN A 288 16.92 0.12 -13.97
CA GLN A 288 17.16 0.03 -15.41
C GLN A 288 16.06 0.69 -16.23
N ASN A 289 14.79 0.54 -15.82
CA ASN A 289 13.65 1.10 -16.54
C ASN A 289 13.45 2.59 -16.27
N PHE A 290 13.85 3.07 -15.08
CA PHE A 290 13.69 4.48 -14.66
C PHE A 290 15.00 5.09 -14.13
N PRO A 291 16.08 5.15 -14.95
CA PRO A 291 17.40 5.60 -14.49
C PRO A 291 17.44 7.08 -14.09
N ASP A 292 16.55 7.89 -14.65
CA ASP A 292 16.47 9.34 -14.37
C ASP A 292 15.48 9.69 -13.25
N ASP A 293 14.77 8.69 -12.70
CA ASP A 293 13.79 8.93 -11.64
C ASP A 293 14.47 8.99 -10.27
N VAL A 294 14.59 10.22 -9.76
CA VAL A 294 15.27 10.50 -8.48
C VAL A 294 14.60 9.78 -7.31
N GLU A 295 13.27 9.62 -7.32
CA GLU A 295 12.52 9.02 -6.23
C GLU A 295 12.73 7.50 -6.19
N ILE A 296 12.59 6.84 -7.35
CA ILE A 296 12.86 5.41 -7.51
C ILE A 296 14.32 5.11 -7.17
N ASN A 297 15.25 5.89 -7.68
CA ASN A 297 16.68 5.71 -7.38
C ASN A 297 16.96 5.84 -5.88
N LYS A 298 16.43 6.88 -5.23
CA LYS A 298 16.63 7.10 -3.79
C LYS A 298 16.09 5.93 -2.96
N ILE A 299 14.90 5.42 -3.29
CA ILE A 299 14.30 4.31 -2.53
C ILE A 299 15.00 2.98 -2.81
N ALA A 300 15.39 2.73 -4.06
CA ALA A 300 16.13 1.55 -4.48
C ALA A 300 17.51 1.47 -3.79
N PHE A 301 18.29 2.56 -3.81
CA PHE A 301 19.58 2.58 -3.11
C PHE A 301 19.43 2.45 -1.59
N SER A 302 18.40 3.09 -1.01
CA SER A 302 18.09 2.92 0.41
C SER A 302 17.76 1.46 0.75
N PHE A 303 16.99 0.77 -0.09
CA PHE A 303 16.72 -0.66 0.05
C PHE A 303 18.00 -1.50 -0.05
N LEU A 304 18.82 -1.29 -1.09
CA LEU A 304 20.06 -2.05 -1.31
C LEU A 304 21.04 -1.90 -0.15
N ARG A 305 21.19 -0.69 0.38
CA ARG A 305 22.03 -0.41 1.56
C ARG A 305 21.55 -1.20 2.77
N LYS A 306 20.25 -1.15 3.08
CA LYS A 306 19.66 -1.87 4.22
C LYS A 306 19.76 -3.39 4.06
N LEU A 307 19.52 -3.90 2.85
CA LEU A 307 19.70 -5.32 2.55
C LEU A 307 21.16 -5.76 2.73
N GLY A 308 22.11 -4.91 2.31
CA GLY A 308 23.54 -5.10 2.51
C GLY A 308 23.89 -5.26 3.99
N SER A 309 23.50 -4.28 4.82
CA SER A 309 23.65 -4.32 6.29
C SER A 309 23.02 -5.59 6.89
N MET A 310 21.81 -5.94 6.47
CA MET A 310 21.14 -7.18 6.91
C MET A 310 21.89 -8.47 6.56
N CYS A 311 22.69 -8.47 5.49
CA CYS A 311 23.50 -9.59 5.05
C CYS A 311 24.94 -9.57 5.62
N GLY A 312 25.26 -8.63 6.52
CA GLY A 312 26.60 -8.48 7.09
C GLY A 312 27.60 -7.78 6.17
N TYR A 313 27.12 -7.08 5.13
CA TYR A 313 27.93 -6.12 4.38
C TYR A 313 27.83 -4.76 5.08
N GLU A 314 28.42 -4.66 6.27
CA GLU A 314 28.55 -3.38 6.96
C GLU A 314 29.63 -2.57 6.23
N SER A 315 29.28 -1.37 5.77
CA SER A 315 30.28 -0.39 5.33
C SER A 315 30.88 0.25 6.57
N GLU A 316 32.21 0.30 6.67
CA GLU A 316 32.97 0.92 7.76
C GLU A 316 32.47 2.37 8.08
N GLU A 317 31.86 3.05 7.11
CA GLU A 317 31.26 4.38 7.25
C GLU A 317 30.04 4.45 8.21
N GLU A 318 29.27 3.36 8.40
CA GLU A 318 28.12 3.38 9.33
C GLU A 318 28.54 3.27 10.80
N GLU A 319 29.67 2.64 11.12
CA GLU A 319 30.22 2.64 12.48
C GLU A 319 30.64 4.06 12.89
N GLU A 320 31.24 4.84 11.98
CA GLU A 320 31.68 6.21 12.25
C GLU A 320 30.49 7.18 12.47
N GLU A 321 29.43 7.11 11.65
CA GLU A 321 28.24 7.95 11.85
C GLU A 321 27.48 7.57 13.13
N GLU A 322 27.35 6.27 13.45
CA GLU A 322 26.66 5.85 14.67
C GLU A 322 27.45 6.22 15.93
N GLU A 323 28.79 6.12 15.90
CA GLU A 323 29.65 6.64 16.97
C GLU A 323 29.52 8.15 17.12
N GLU A 324 29.53 8.93 16.03
CA GLU A 324 29.43 10.39 16.11
C GLU A 324 28.05 10.84 16.67
N VAL A 325 26.97 10.14 16.30
CA VAL A 325 25.63 10.40 16.85
C VAL A 325 25.54 9.99 18.32
N LYS A 326 26.14 8.85 18.71
CA LYS A 326 26.23 8.41 20.12
C LYS A 326 27.05 9.41 20.94
N GLU A 327 28.16 9.92 20.40
CA GLU A 327 29.00 10.92 21.07
C GLU A 327 28.28 12.26 21.22
N LYS A 328 27.57 12.74 20.18
CA LYS A 328 26.73 13.95 20.23
C LYS A 328 25.58 13.81 21.25
N LYS A 329 24.93 12.64 21.33
CA LYS A 329 23.88 12.36 22.33
C LYS A 329 24.46 12.30 23.76
N ALA A 330 25.61 11.65 23.95
CA ALA A 330 26.30 11.59 25.23
C ALA A 330 26.77 12.98 25.70
N ALA A 331 27.23 13.84 24.78
CA ALA A 331 27.62 15.22 25.07
C ALA A 331 26.43 16.10 25.48
N LYS A 332 25.26 15.94 24.82
CA LYS A 332 24.02 16.64 25.21
C LYS A 332 23.52 16.20 26.59
N SER A 333 23.59 14.92 26.92
CA SER A 333 23.21 14.40 28.25
C SER A 333 24.10 14.94 29.38
N LYS A 334 25.43 15.01 29.17
CA LYS A 334 26.38 15.61 30.14
C LYS A 334 26.13 17.10 30.39
N ARG A 335 25.61 17.86 29.42
CA ARG A 335 25.28 19.28 29.60
C ARG A 335 24.02 19.50 30.45
N LYS A 336 23.01 18.62 30.36
CA LYS A 336 21.79 18.71 31.19
C LYS A 336 22.08 18.42 32.68
N SER A 337 22.95 17.45 33.00
CA SER A 337 23.28 17.10 34.38
C SER A 337 24.11 18.16 35.14
N VAL A 338 24.89 18.98 34.43
CA VAL A 338 25.65 20.10 35.03
C VAL A 338 24.74 21.31 35.35
N LYS A 339 23.66 21.51 34.59
CA LYS A 339 22.70 22.62 34.81
C LYS A 339 21.79 22.35 36.02
N GLY A 340 21.38 21.09 36.25
CA GLY A 340 20.58 20.70 37.42
C GLY A 340 21.32 20.84 38.76
N LYS A 341 22.62 20.54 38.81
CA LYS A 341 23.43 20.65 40.05
C LYS A 341 23.70 22.09 40.50
N LYS A 342 23.49 23.09 39.64
CA LYS A 342 23.61 24.53 40.01
C LYS A 342 22.33 25.10 40.62
N LYS A 343 21.16 24.49 40.41
CA LYS A 343 19.90 24.89 41.07
C LYS A 343 19.79 24.31 42.49
N ALA A 344 20.34 23.12 42.74
CA ALA A 344 20.31 22.48 44.06
C ALA A 344 21.28 23.06 45.12
N LYS A 345 22.16 24.01 44.77
CA LYS A 345 23.09 24.67 45.72
C LYS A 345 22.68 26.12 46.06
N LYS A 346 21.41 26.47 45.84
CA LYS A 346 20.83 27.77 46.20
C LYS A 346 19.50 27.60 46.95
N VAL A 347 19.39 26.57 47.79
CA VAL A 347 18.27 26.37 48.74
C VAL A 347 18.83 25.69 50.01
N GLU A 348 19.83 26.32 50.64
CA GLU A 348 20.28 25.98 52.00
C GLU A 348 20.76 27.28 52.67
N SER A 349 19.85 28.24 52.83
CA SER A 349 19.97 29.32 53.82
C SER A 349 18.69 30.14 53.81
N GLU A 350 17.71 29.74 54.62
CA GLU A 350 16.91 30.64 55.46
C GLU A 350 15.94 29.81 56.29
N SER A 351 15.93 30.15 57.57
CA SER A 351 15.41 29.47 58.74
C SER A 351 14.13 30.15 59.24
N GLU A 352 13.27 29.37 59.92
CA GLU A 352 12.50 29.69 61.15
C GLU A 352 11.62 30.98 61.12
N GLU A 353 10.30 30.99 61.38
CA GLU A 353 9.57 30.49 62.57
C GLU A 353 8.04 30.73 62.40
N GLU A 354 7.24 29.87 63.07
CA GLU A 354 5.88 30.04 63.63
C GLU A 354 4.56 29.94 62.80
N GLU A 355 3.87 28.80 63.05
CA GLU A 355 2.45 28.56 63.42
C GLU A 355 1.26 29.29 62.75
N SER A 356 0.35 28.50 62.14
CA SER A 356 -1.03 28.23 62.66
C SER A 356 -2.04 27.83 61.56
N SER A 357 -2.70 26.69 61.82
CA SER A 357 -4.10 26.29 61.52
C SER A 357 -4.62 26.06 60.08
N GLU A 358 -5.23 24.85 59.95
CA GLU A 358 -6.43 24.47 59.16
C GLU A 358 -6.28 24.45 57.64
N GLU A 359 -6.14 23.25 57.04
CA GLU A 359 -7.19 22.36 56.52
C GLU A 359 -7.51 22.63 55.04
N GLU A 360 -7.73 21.52 54.32
CA GLU A 360 -8.23 21.39 52.94
C GLU A 360 -7.21 21.33 51.79
N GLU A 361 -6.97 20.08 51.38
CA GLU A 361 -6.92 19.52 50.02
C GLU A 361 -6.90 20.51 48.84
N GLU A 362 -5.86 20.42 48.00
CA GLU A 362 -5.97 20.44 46.54
C GLU A 362 -4.63 19.94 45.95
N GLU A 363 -4.67 18.70 45.43
CA GLU A 363 -3.68 18.15 44.51
C GLU A 363 -3.95 18.71 43.09
N GLU A 364 -2.93 18.68 42.22
CA GLU A 364 -2.98 19.00 40.77
C GLU A 364 -2.98 20.53 40.50
N GLU A 365 -2.15 21.16 39.66
CA GLU A 365 -1.55 20.81 38.38
C GLU A 365 -0.24 21.63 38.22
N GLU A 366 0.90 20.98 37.94
CA GLU A 366 2.05 21.66 37.30
C GLU A 366 2.10 21.16 35.85
N GLU A 367 1.29 21.76 34.98
CA GLU A 367 1.46 21.60 33.53
C GLU A 367 2.57 22.52 33.02
N GLU A 368 3.42 21.93 32.20
CA GLU A 368 4.66 22.45 31.68
C GLU A 368 4.39 23.53 30.62
N GLU A 369 4.80 24.78 30.89
CA GLU A 369 5.06 25.78 29.86
C GLU A 369 6.33 25.37 29.08
N GLU A 370 6.19 24.52 28.05
CA GLU A 370 7.16 24.45 26.96
C GLU A 370 6.85 25.57 25.96
N GLU A 371 7.45 26.74 26.19
CA GLU A 371 7.54 27.81 25.20
C GLU A 371 8.27 27.29 23.95
N GLU A 372 7.55 27.29 22.82
CA GLU A 372 8.08 27.09 21.48
C GLU A 372 9.06 28.22 21.13
N GLU A 373 10.36 27.92 21.12
CA GLU A 373 11.35 28.76 20.43
C GLU A 373 11.17 28.57 18.91
N GLU A 374 10.32 29.40 18.30
CA GLU A 374 10.30 29.61 16.85
C GLU A 374 11.64 30.23 16.42
N GLU A 375 12.54 29.43 15.84
CA GLU A 375 13.69 29.93 15.10
C GLU A 375 13.20 30.64 13.82
N GLU A 376 13.17 31.97 13.87
CA GLU A 376 13.01 32.86 12.72
C GLU A 376 14.19 32.67 11.76
N VAL A 377 14.05 31.73 10.81
CA VAL A 377 14.97 31.58 9.68
C VAL A 377 14.69 32.72 8.70
N VAL A 378 15.50 33.77 8.78
CA VAL A 378 15.53 34.86 7.81
C VAL A 378 16.02 34.29 6.48
N GLU A 379 15.11 33.91 5.58
CA GLU A 379 15.44 33.60 4.19
C GLU A 379 15.91 34.88 3.48
N GLU A 380 17.22 34.98 3.28
CA GLU A 380 17.82 35.96 2.39
C GLU A 380 17.36 35.66 0.95
N VAL A 381 16.42 36.48 0.45
CA VAL A 381 15.91 36.42 -0.92
C VAL A 381 17.03 36.73 -1.92
N VAL A 382 17.77 35.69 -2.30
CA VAL A 382 18.69 35.74 -3.44
C VAL A 382 17.85 35.73 -4.71
N LYS A 383 17.74 36.88 -5.38
CA LYS A 383 17.14 37.01 -6.71
C LYS A 383 17.79 36.01 -7.68
N PRO A 384 17.04 35.10 -8.32
CA PRO A 384 17.61 34.23 -9.34
C PRO A 384 18.01 35.06 -10.56
N GLU A 385 19.26 34.90 -11.02
CA GLU A 385 19.70 35.42 -12.31
C GLU A 385 18.87 34.77 -13.44
N PRO A 386 18.48 35.52 -14.48
CA PRO A 386 17.75 34.97 -15.61
C PRO A 386 18.60 33.94 -16.36
N PRO A 387 18.00 32.83 -16.82
CA PRO A 387 18.73 31.77 -17.50
C PRO A 387 19.34 32.29 -18.80
N LYS A 388 20.66 32.08 -18.95
CA LYS A 388 21.37 32.29 -20.22
C LYS A 388 20.82 31.31 -21.26
N VAL A 389 19.97 31.83 -22.14
CA VAL A 389 19.45 31.14 -23.32
C VAL A 389 20.63 30.68 -24.18
N ARG A 390 20.92 29.38 -24.19
CA ARG A 390 21.82 28.76 -25.18
C ARG A 390 21.07 28.69 -26.52
N PRO A 391 21.71 29.04 -27.64
CA PRO A 391 21.09 28.92 -28.95
C PRO A 391 20.83 27.44 -29.26
N VAL A 392 19.55 27.12 -29.46
CA VAL A 392 19.07 25.81 -29.93
C VAL A 392 19.57 25.62 -31.36
N LEU A 393 20.51 24.72 -31.55
CA LEU A 393 20.89 24.23 -32.89
C LEU A 393 19.79 23.28 -33.36
N SER A 394 19.07 23.68 -34.40
CA SER A 394 18.04 22.87 -35.06
C SER A 394 18.61 21.51 -35.50
N PRO A 395 17.95 20.38 -35.21
CA PRO A 395 18.37 19.09 -35.74
C PRO A 395 18.17 19.03 -37.26
N LYS A 396 19.25 18.70 -37.97
CA LYS A 396 19.21 18.36 -39.41
C LYS A 396 18.35 17.11 -39.61
N ALA A 397 17.31 17.24 -40.42
CA ALA A 397 16.46 16.14 -40.85
C ALA A 397 17.26 15.04 -41.55
N PRO A 398 17.02 13.75 -41.26
CA PRO A 398 17.62 12.65 -41.99
C PRO A 398 17.01 12.55 -43.40
N SER A 399 17.88 12.64 -44.40
CA SER A 399 17.57 12.37 -45.81
C SER A 399 17.29 10.87 -46.00
N VAL A 400 16.01 10.49 -46.03
CA VAL A 400 15.57 9.13 -46.40
C VAL A 400 15.60 9.00 -47.92
N LYS A 401 16.63 8.34 -48.46
CA LYS A 401 16.64 7.86 -49.85
C LYS A 401 15.78 6.59 -49.94
N LYS A 402 14.56 6.73 -50.45
CA LYS A 402 13.71 5.60 -50.88
C LYS A 402 14.41 4.85 -52.03
N LYS A 403 14.93 3.65 -51.76
CA LYS A 403 15.22 2.65 -52.80
C LYS A 403 14.00 1.73 -52.89
N TRP A 404 13.23 1.90 -53.96
CA TRP A 404 12.28 0.89 -54.41
C TRP A 404 13.08 -0.18 -55.15
N GLY A 405 13.05 -1.40 -54.64
CA GLY A 405 13.70 -2.57 -55.21
C GLY A 405 12.81 -3.78 -55.01
N SER A 406 12.13 -4.16 -56.09
CA SER A 406 11.22 -5.30 -56.23
C SER A 406 11.87 -6.64 -55.88
N GLN A 407 11.10 -7.55 -55.29
CA GLN A 407 10.91 -8.95 -55.76
C GLN A 407 10.12 -9.74 -54.70
N TRP A 408 8.81 -9.90 -54.92
CA TRP A 408 8.05 -11.00 -54.34
C TRP A 408 7.89 -12.06 -55.42
N LYS A 409 8.39 -13.27 -55.16
CA LYS A 409 8.08 -14.49 -55.91
C LYS A 409 7.01 -15.25 -55.13
N PRO A 410 5.97 -15.78 -55.79
CA PRO A 410 5.08 -16.74 -55.14
C PRO A 410 5.76 -18.12 -55.09
N SER A 411 5.66 -18.80 -53.95
CA SER A 411 5.96 -20.23 -53.82
C SER A 411 4.76 -21.05 -54.32
N PRO A 412 5.00 -22.18 -54.99
CA PRO A 412 3.97 -23.17 -55.24
C PRO A 412 3.93 -24.17 -54.07
N HIS A 413 2.79 -24.32 -53.42
CA HIS A 413 2.11 -25.60 -53.17
C HIS A 413 0.91 -25.40 -52.24
#